data_AF-A0AAV1U8S8-F1
#
_entry.id   AF-A0AAV1U8S8-F1
#
_cell.length_a   1.000
_cell.length_b   1.000
_cell.length_c   1.000
_cell.angle_alpha   90.00
_cell.angle_beta   90.00
_cell.angle_gamma   90.00
#
_symmetry.space_group_name_H-M   'P 1'
#
loop_
_entity.id
_entity.type
_entity.pdbx_description
1 polymer ?
#
loop_
_entity_poly.entity_id
_entity_poly.type
_entity_poly.pdbx_seq_one_letter_code
_entity_poly.pdbx_strand_id
1 'polypeptide(L)'
;MTSYSRTVGGKLTLKGGVPLKPTKKRKHTKKQAKSQEGATPEHTSSHSSGHTVASTYDLVKIRGSGRLLSSGTTLMGQVGTKFLQELKVGDALVIQHPTSLVDETRIVRMVLSDVSASVSSAFSSDLVSSTPFYYIRAPPADEKHEGEELEARTKKRQKDEETAFGTYAGGTEKGGQLTYRVKKSGAYGGYAIVKEDASEERSREDLLDIRAKKKGDRHCM
;
A
#
# COMPACT_ATOMS: atom_id res chain seq x y z
N MET A 1 39.96 -14.91 -51.65
CA MET A 1 40.10 -14.73 -50.20
C MET A 1 39.12 -15.67 -49.52
N THR A 2 39.61 -16.64 -48.75
CA THR A 2 38.81 -17.74 -48.18
C THR A 2 38.10 -17.29 -46.90
N SER A 3 36.78 -17.35 -46.87
CA SER A 3 35.95 -17.04 -45.71
C SER A 3 35.88 -18.22 -44.73
N TYR A 4 36.19 -17.99 -43.45
CA TYR A 4 35.95 -18.96 -42.38
C TYR A 4 34.98 -18.39 -41.35
N SER A 5 33.68 -18.69 -41.51
CA SER A 5 32.66 -18.55 -40.47
C SER A 5 32.19 -19.94 -40.01
N ARG A 6 32.97 -20.58 -39.14
CA ARG A 6 32.48 -21.75 -38.40
C ARG A 6 31.65 -21.28 -37.21
N THR A 7 30.34 -21.15 -37.40
CA THR A 7 29.39 -20.99 -36.29
C THR A 7 28.96 -22.37 -35.80
N VAL A 8 29.31 -22.68 -34.55
CA VAL A 8 28.96 -23.95 -33.89
C VAL A 8 27.50 -23.86 -33.43
N GLY A 9 26.60 -24.55 -34.14
CA GLY A 9 25.16 -24.56 -33.87
C GLY A 9 24.76 -25.45 -32.69
N GLY A 10 25.20 -25.11 -31.47
CA GLY A 10 24.81 -25.78 -30.23
C GLY A 10 23.86 -24.93 -29.38
N LYS A 11 22.73 -25.50 -28.95
CA LYS A 11 21.82 -24.85 -27.99
C LYS A 11 22.54 -24.64 -26.65
N LEU A 12 22.71 -23.39 -26.24
CA LEU A 12 23.26 -23.02 -24.93
C LEU A 12 22.33 -23.51 -23.81
N THR A 13 22.88 -24.32 -22.92
CA THR A 13 22.25 -24.78 -21.67
C THR A 13 23.06 -24.31 -20.47
N LEU A 14 22.40 -23.84 -19.42
CA LEU A 14 23.07 -23.52 -18.15
C LEU A 14 23.53 -24.81 -17.46
N LYS A 15 24.62 -24.71 -16.69
CA LYS A 15 25.15 -25.84 -15.90
C LYS A 15 24.07 -26.26 -14.88
N GLY A 16 23.50 -27.45 -15.07
CA GLY A 16 22.31 -27.92 -14.35
C GLY A 16 21.11 -28.30 -15.22
N GLY A 17 21.20 -28.20 -16.55
CA GLY A 17 20.22 -28.78 -17.48
C GLY A 17 18.91 -27.99 -17.63
N VAL A 18 18.81 -26.78 -17.07
CA VAL A 18 17.61 -25.95 -17.18
C VAL A 18 17.66 -25.12 -18.48
N PRO A 19 16.69 -25.26 -19.39
CA PRO A 19 16.67 -24.50 -20.64
C PRO A 19 16.23 -23.04 -20.43
N LEU A 20 16.94 -22.10 -21.08
CA LEU A 20 16.72 -20.64 -21.03
C LEU A 20 15.51 -20.13 -21.85
N LYS A 21 14.39 -20.86 -21.88
CA LYS A 21 13.18 -20.39 -22.61
C LYS A 21 12.13 -19.79 -21.66
N PRO A 22 11.68 -18.54 -21.89
CA PRO A 22 10.52 -18.00 -21.17
C PRO A 22 9.24 -18.74 -21.61
N THR A 23 8.47 -19.21 -20.63
CA THR A 23 7.17 -19.85 -20.84
C THR A 23 6.15 -18.80 -21.32
N LYS A 24 5.52 -19.07 -22.46
CA LYS A 24 4.51 -18.21 -23.08
C LYS A 24 3.28 -18.08 -22.17
N LYS A 25 2.95 -16.87 -21.72
CA LYS A 25 1.68 -16.54 -21.06
C LYS A 25 0.51 -16.74 -22.04
N ARG A 26 -0.54 -17.46 -21.61
CA ARG A 26 -1.78 -17.68 -22.37
C ARG A 26 -2.54 -16.37 -22.54
N LYS A 27 -2.85 -16.02 -23.78
CA LYS A 27 -3.63 -14.82 -24.18
C LYS A 27 -5.12 -15.21 -24.15
N HIS A 28 -5.90 -14.67 -23.21
CA HIS A 28 -7.35 -14.83 -23.23
C HIS A 28 -7.95 -13.90 -24.30
N THR A 29 -8.70 -14.50 -25.22
CA THR A 29 -9.38 -13.88 -26.34
C THR A 29 -10.63 -13.13 -25.88
N LYS A 30 -10.66 -11.81 -26.12
CA LYS A 30 -11.81 -10.93 -25.94
C LYS A 30 -12.77 -11.14 -27.13
N LYS A 31 -13.98 -11.63 -26.87
CA LYS A 31 -15.04 -11.84 -27.87
C LYS A 31 -15.65 -10.47 -28.19
N GLN A 32 -15.52 -10.04 -29.45
CA GLN A 32 -16.17 -8.85 -29.99
C GLN A 32 -17.66 -9.15 -30.21
N ALA A 33 -18.54 -8.35 -29.62
CA ALA A 33 -19.94 -8.27 -29.99
C ALA A 33 -20.15 -7.02 -30.85
N LYS A 34 -20.86 -7.23 -31.96
CA LYS A 34 -21.17 -6.31 -33.05
C LYS A 34 -21.86 -5.04 -32.57
N SER A 35 -21.42 -3.92 -33.15
CA SER A 35 -22.14 -2.66 -33.25
C SER A 35 -23.37 -2.79 -34.15
N GLN A 36 -24.49 -2.21 -33.72
CA GLN A 36 -25.50 -1.65 -34.60
C GLN A 36 -25.82 -0.25 -34.11
N GLU A 37 -25.68 0.71 -35.02
CA GLU A 37 -26.03 2.12 -34.86
C GLU A 37 -27.54 2.33 -34.90
N GLY A 38 -27.99 3.38 -34.19
CA GLY A 38 -29.04 4.27 -34.65
C GLY A 38 -30.41 4.13 -33.99
N ALA A 39 -30.68 4.97 -32.98
CA ALA A 39 -31.81 5.91 -32.93
C ALA A 39 -32.00 6.47 -31.50
N THR A 40 -31.85 7.78 -31.36
CA THR A 40 -32.45 8.58 -30.28
C THR A 40 -33.98 8.44 -30.34
N PRO A 41 -34.68 8.38 -29.19
CA PRO A 41 -35.28 9.61 -28.67
C PRO A 41 -35.28 9.71 -27.13
N GLU A 42 -35.74 10.87 -26.68
CA GLU A 42 -35.75 11.40 -25.33
C GLU A 42 -36.75 10.76 -24.35
N HIS A 43 -36.45 10.96 -23.06
CA HIS A 43 -37.36 11.14 -21.91
C HIS A 43 -38.27 9.98 -21.41
N THR A 44 -38.31 9.91 -20.06
CA THR A 44 -39.30 9.32 -19.14
C THR A 44 -39.07 7.89 -18.57
N SER A 45 -38.63 7.91 -17.31
CA SER A 45 -39.10 7.17 -16.13
C SER A 45 -39.26 5.64 -16.12
N SER A 46 -38.79 5.11 -14.98
CA SER A 46 -39.21 3.93 -14.23
C SER A 46 -38.90 2.57 -14.83
N HIS A 47 -37.80 1.95 -14.38
CA HIS A 47 -37.72 0.50 -14.20
C HIS A 47 -37.19 0.23 -12.79
N SER A 48 -38.11 -0.16 -11.92
CA SER A 48 -37.88 -0.75 -10.62
C SER A 48 -37.47 -2.22 -10.78
N SER A 49 -36.26 -2.56 -10.39
CA SER A 49 -35.84 -3.95 -10.18
C SER A 49 -35.18 -4.05 -8.81
N GLY A 50 -35.78 -4.89 -7.96
CA GLY A 50 -35.53 -4.97 -6.52
C GLY A 50 -34.05 -5.08 -6.15
N HIS A 51 -33.64 -4.17 -5.28
CA HIS A 51 -32.49 -4.36 -4.40
C HIS A 51 -32.98 -4.21 -2.96
N THR A 52 -32.64 -5.23 -2.17
CA THR A 52 -32.67 -5.28 -0.71
C THR A 52 -32.46 -3.91 -0.07
N VAL A 53 -33.26 -3.60 0.95
CA VAL A 53 -33.36 -2.31 1.67
C VAL A 53 -32.01 -1.92 2.29
N ALA A 54 -31.07 -1.47 1.46
CA ALA A 54 -29.97 -0.63 1.89
C ALA A 54 -30.61 0.71 2.24
N SER A 55 -30.42 1.16 3.48
CA SER A 55 -30.81 2.50 3.90
C SER A 55 -30.40 3.49 2.81
N THR A 56 -31.38 4.18 2.20
CA THR A 56 -31.14 5.21 1.20
C THR A 56 -30.30 6.29 1.85
N TYR A 57 -28.99 6.25 1.61
CA TYR A 57 -28.07 7.27 2.09
C TYR A 57 -28.25 8.49 1.20
N ASP A 58 -28.92 9.52 1.72
CA ASP A 58 -29.15 10.75 0.97
C ASP A 58 -27.85 11.58 0.91
N LEU A 59 -27.33 11.75 -0.30
CA LEU A 59 -26.16 12.60 -0.56
C LEU A 59 -26.58 14.08 -0.47
N VAL A 60 -26.53 14.63 0.74
CA VAL A 60 -26.83 16.04 0.99
C VAL A 60 -25.55 16.88 0.91
N LYS A 61 -25.56 17.91 0.05
CA LYS A 61 -24.50 18.93 -0.02
C LYS A 61 -24.66 19.90 1.15
N ILE A 62 -23.76 19.83 2.13
CA ILE A 62 -23.76 20.67 3.33
C ILE A 62 -22.77 21.82 3.14
N ARG A 63 -23.15 23.03 3.54
CA ARG A 63 -22.26 24.19 3.51
C ARG A 63 -21.28 24.16 4.68
N GLY A 64 -19.99 24.30 4.41
CA GLY A 64 -18.95 24.40 5.43
C GLY A 64 -18.91 25.77 6.12
N SER A 65 -18.38 25.81 7.34
CA SER A 65 -18.11 27.05 8.05
C SER A 65 -16.83 27.71 7.55
N GLY A 66 -16.85 29.03 7.49
CA GLY A 66 -15.72 29.82 7.03
C GLY A 66 -15.48 29.72 5.51
N ARG A 67 -14.25 29.96 5.12
CA ARG A 67 -13.78 29.98 3.73
C ARG A 67 -12.40 29.36 3.68
N LEU A 68 -11.99 28.88 2.51
CA LEU A 68 -10.70 28.24 2.35
C LEU A 68 -9.93 28.76 1.13
N LEU A 69 -8.64 28.53 1.20
CA LEU A 69 -7.66 28.64 0.14
C LEU A 69 -7.11 27.24 -0.14
N SER A 70 -6.60 27.01 -1.34
CA SER A 70 -5.94 25.75 -1.67
C SER A 70 -4.60 26.01 -2.33
N SER A 71 -3.63 25.15 -2.02
CA SER A 71 -2.37 25.06 -2.73
C SER A 71 -2.01 23.60 -2.92
N GLY A 72 -2.03 23.15 -4.18
CA GLY A 72 -1.87 21.74 -4.52
C GLY A 72 -2.92 20.88 -3.80
N THR A 73 -2.45 19.92 -3.00
CA THR A 73 -3.31 18.99 -2.23
C THR A 73 -3.66 19.50 -0.84
N THR A 74 -3.24 20.70 -0.46
CA THR A 74 -3.42 21.24 0.88
C THR A 74 -4.49 22.31 0.88
N LEU A 75 -5.40 22.23 1.85
CA LEU A 75 -6.43 23.20 2.12
C LEU A 75 -6.04 24.02 3.33
N MET A 76 -6.13 25.33 3.19
CA MET A 76 -5.94 26.29 4.25
C MET A 76 -7.26 26.99 4.54
N GLY A 77 -7.86 26.67 5.67
CA GLY A 77 -8.99 27.39 6.19
C GLY A 77 -8.64 28.83 6.56
N GLN A 78 -9.63 29.70 6.56
CA GLN A 78 -9.52 31.06 7.08
C GLN A 78 -10.25 31.17 8.42
N VAL A 79 -10.27 32.36 9.00
CA VAL A 79 -10.93 32.61 10.28
C VAL A 79 -12.38 32.12 10.23
N GLY A 80 -12.73 31.23 11.15
CA GLY A 80 -14.08 30.67 11.30
C GLY A 80 -14.29 29.30 10.66
N THR A 81 -13.27 28.67 10.05
CA THR A 81 -13.36 27.26 9.63
C THR A 81 -13.27 26.32 10.82
N LYS A 82 -13.99 25.19 10.75
CA LYS A 82 -14.00 24.15 11.78
C LYS A 82 -13.82 22.76 11.18
N PHE A 83 -12.70 22.54 10.50
CA PHE A 83 -12.49 21.28 9.76
C PHE A 83 -12.56 20.03 10.65
N LEU A 84 -12.11 20.07 11.92
CA LEU A 84 -12.15 18.89 12.79
C LEU A 84 -13.58 18.50 13.16
N GLN A 85 -14.49 19.47 13.22
CA GLN A 85 -15.89 19.25 13.58
C GLN A 85 -16.74 18.86 12.37
N GLU A 86 -16.44 19.43 11.21
CA GLU A 86 -17.29 19.32 10.01
C GLU A 86 -16.84 18.25 9.02
N LEU A 87 -15.52 18.05 8.87
CA LEU A 87 -14.95 17.17 7.86
C LEU A 87 -14.40 15.90 8.48
N LYS A 88 -14.63 14.78 7.80
CA LYS A 88 -14.00 13.49 8.08
C LYS A 88 -13.20 13.00 6.88
N VAL A 89 -12.26 12.10 7.15
CA VAL A 89 -11.54 11.38 6.10
C VAL A 89 -12.55 10.60 5.26
N GLY A 90 -12.44 10.70 3.93
CA GLY A 90 -13.37 10.09 2.99
C GLY A 90 -14.49 11.01 2.52
N ASP A 91 -14.74 12.13 3.20
CA ASP A 91 -15.78 13.08 2.78
C ASP A 91 -15.41 13.73 1.43
N ALA A 92 -16.43 14.02 0.62
CA ALA A 92 -16.24 14.72 -0.64
C ALA A 92 -16.38 16.23 -0.42
N LEU A 93 -15.30 16.97 -0.62
CA LEU A 93 -15.27 18.42 -0.62
C LEU A 93 -15.64 18.94 -2.00
N VAL A 94 -16.61 19.84 -2.06
CA VAL A 94 -17.12 20.46 -3.29
C VAL A 94 -16.84 21.95 -3.23
N ILE A 95 -16.14 22.46 -4.25
CA ILE A 95 -15.80 23.87 -4.36
C ILE A 95 -16.15 24.36 -5.76
N GLN A 96 -16.75 25.55 -5.82
CA GLN A 96 -16.91 26.26 -7.08
C GLN A 96 -15.69 27.14 -7.31
N HIS A 97 -14.94 26.87 -8.38
CA HIS A 97 -13.74 27.65 -8.67
C HIS A 97 -14.11 29.08 -9.07
N PRO A 98 -13.44 30.12 -8.50
CA PRO A 98 -13.88 31.51 -8.64
C PRO A 98 -13.75 32.06 -10.06
N THR A 99 -12.80 31.56 -10.85
CA THR A 99 -12.53 32.04 -12.22
C THR A 99 -13.23 31.21 -13.29
N SER A 100 -13.32 29.88 -13.12
CA SER A 100 -13.90 28.99 -14.12
C SER A 100 -15.37 28.67 -13.84
N LEU A 101 -15.88 28.99 -12.63
CA LEU A 101 -17.24 28.71 -12.17
C LEU A 101 -17.64 27.23 -12.20
N VAL A 102 -16.66 26.34 -12.43
CA VAL A 102 -16.85 24.89 -12.44
C VAL A 102 -16.81 24.36 -11.01
N ASP A 103 -17.76 23.48 -10.70
CA ASP A 103 -17.79 22.73 -9.45
C ASP A 103 -16.77 21.59 -9.53
N GLU A 104 -15.78 21.62 -8.65
CA GLU A 104 -14.80 20.56 -8.48
C GLU A 104 -15.02 19.81 -7.17
N THR A 105 -15.01 18.49 -7.26
CA THR A 105 -15.13 17.61 -6.11
C THR A 105 -13.81 16.89 -5.84
N ARG A 106 -13.37 16.89 -4.59
CA ARG A 106 -12.14 16.22 -4.13
C ARG A 106 -12.39 15.50 -2.82
N ILE A 107 -11.73 14.35 -2.61
CA ILE A 107 -11.91 13.56 -1.39
C ILE A 107 -10.96 14.06 -0.31
N VAL A 108 -11.45 14.24 0.91
CA VAL A 108 -10.64 14.58 2.08
C VAL A 108 -9.82 13.36 2.49
N ARG A 109 -8.50 13.50 2.46
CA ARG A 109 -7.55 12.44 2.83
C ARG A 109 -7.16 12.50 4.29
N MET A 110 -7.01 13.70 4.83
CA MET A 110 -6.67 13.93 6.23
C MET A 110 -7.14 15.31 6.67
N VAL A 111 -7.45 15.43 7.96
CA VAL A 111 -7.74 16.69 8.63
C VAL A 111 -6.71 16.83 9.75
N LEU A 112 -5.89 17.87 9.69
CA LEU A 112 -4.80 18.10 10.64
C LEU A 112 -5.22 19.04 11.77
N SER A 113 -6.00 20.07 11.44
CA SER A 113 -6.54 21.04 12.39
C SER A 113 -7.78 21.69 11.80
N ASP A 114 -8.44 22.56 12.58
CA ASP A 114 -9.62 23.32 12.10
C ASP A 114 -9.34 24.24 10.90
N VAL A 115 -8.06 24.47 10.60
CA VAL A 115 -7.57 25.37 9.55
C VAL A 115 -6.76 24.61 8.50
N SER A 116 -6.41 23.35 8.72
CA SER A 116 -5.56 22.60 7.78
C SER A 116 -6.10 21.22 7.49
N ALA A 117 -6.30 20.93 6.22
CA ALA A 117 -6.73 19.62 5.72
C ALA A 117 -6.03 19.32 4.40
N SER A 118 -6.07 18.07 3.96
CA SER A 118 -5.51 17.66 2.68
C SER A 118 -6.47 16.79 1.89
N VAL A 119 -6.45 16.96 0.57
CA VAL A 119 -7.30 16.28 -0.38
C VAL A 119 -6.54 15.27 -1.23
N SER A 120 -7.29 14.36 -1.86
CA SER A 120 -6.77 13.28 -2.70
C SER A 120 -5.95 13.76 -3.89
N SER A 121 -6.33 14.90 -4.47
CA SER A 121 -5.67 15.50 -5.64
C SER A 121 -5.90 17.01 -5.63
N ALA A 122 -4.99 17.75 -6.25
CA ALA A 122 -5.13 19.19 -6.41
C ALA A 122 -6.38 19.56 -7.23
N PHE A 123 -6.88 20.78 -7.02
CA PHE A 123 -7.86 21.39 -7.91
C PHE A 123 -7.20 21.74 -9.25
N SER A 124 -8.00 22.00 -10.29
CA SER A 124 -7.45 22.38 -11.60
C SER A 124 -6.59 23.65 -11.52
N SER A 125 -6.94 24.55 -10.61
CA SER A 125 -6.14 25.70 -10.22
C SER A 125 -6.27 25.97 -8.72
N ASP A 126 -5.19 26.49 -8.15
CA ASP A 126 -5.12 26.85 -6.73
C ASP A 126 -6.09 27.98 -6.41
N LEU A 127 -6.78 27.86 -5.28
CA LEU A 127 -7.74 28.84 -4.80
C LEU A 127 -6.99 29.93 -4.02
N VAL A 128 -6.59 30.96 -4.75
CA VAL A 128 -5.87 32.12 -4.18
C VAL A 128 -6.84 33.09 -3.47
N SER A 129 -8.11 33.10 -3.88
CA SER A 129 -9.14 33.92 -3.25
C SER A 129 -9.94 33.13 -2.23
N SER A 130 -10.46 33.85 -1.23
CA SER A 130 -11.24 33.27 -0.13
C SER A 130 -12.56 32.68 -0.64
N THR A 131 -12.61 31.35 -0.79
CA THR A 131 -13.73 30.64 -1.39
C THR A 131 -14.59 29.90 -0.36
N PRO A 132 -15.93 29.95 -0.47
CA PRO A 132 -16.79 29.09 0.31
C PRO A 132 -16.68 27.65 -0.19
N PHE A 133 -16.85 26.69 0.71
CA PHE A 133 -16.82 25.27 0.38
C PHE A 133 -18.06 24.56 0.89
N TYR A 134 -18.33 23.41 0.28
CA TYR A 134 -19.37 22.49 0.67
C TYR A 134 -18.74 21.12 0.86
N TYR A 135 -19.40 20.25 1.62
CA TYR A 135 -18.97 18.87 1.77
C TYR A 135 -20.17 17.93 1.75
N ILE A 136 -19.91 16.72 1.29
CA ILE A 136 -20.84 15.60 1.27
C ILE A 136 -20.20 14.51 2.11
N ARG A 137 -20.95 14.03 3.11
CA ARG A 137 -20.45 13.01 4.02
C ARG A 137 -20.26 11.69 3.30
N ALA A 138 -19.16 11.02 3.58
CA ALA A 138 -18.91 9.68 3.10
C ALA A 138 -20.04 8.73 3.55
N PRO A 139 -20.44 7.77 2.69
CA PRO A 139 -21.27 6.67 3.15
C PRO A 139 -20.60 5.97 4.34
N PRO A 140 -21.36 5.41 5.29
CA PRO A 140 -20.76 4.58 6.34
C PRO A 140 -19.95 3.47 5.67
N ALA A 141 -18.65 3.45 5.92
CA ALA A 141 -17.77 2.42 5.40
C ALA A 141 -18.21 1.07 5.98
N ASP A 142 -18.29 0.04 5.13
CA ASP A 142 -18.35 -1.33 5.61
C ASP A 142 -17.01 -1.61 6.31
N GLU A 143 -16.98 -1.52 7.65
CA GLU A 143 -15.77 -1.62 8.50
C GLU A 143 -14.85 -2.82 8.18
N LYS A 144 -15.39 -3.83 7.49
CA LYS A 144 -14.69 -5.02 7.02
C LYS A 144 -13.56 -4.69 6.03
N HIS A 145 -13.74 -3.75 5.11
CA HIS A 145 -12.75 -3.51 4.04
C HIS A 145 -11.51 -2.74 4.52
N GLU A 146 -11.67 -1.78 5.42
CA GLU A 146 -10.53 -0.99 5.93
C GLU A 146 -9.69 -1.77 6.95
N GLY A 147 -10.33 -2.58 7.80
CA GLY A 147 -9.64 -3.47 8.73
C GLY A 147 -8.79 -4.52 8.02
N GLU A 148 -9.33 -5.14 6.97
CA GLU A 148 -8.60 -6.14 6.17
C GLU A 148 -7.35 -5.57 5.49
N GLU A 149 -7.40 -4.33 4.99
CA GLU A 149 -6.25 -3.72 4.30
C GLU A 149 -5.13 -3.33 5.29
N LEU A 150 -5.50 -2.82 6.47
CA LEU A 150 -4.56 -2.56 7.57
C LEU A 150 -3.91 -3.85 8.07
N GLU A 151 -4.71 -4.90 8.28
CA GLU A 151 -4.20 -6.22 8.67
C GLU A 151 -3.29 -6.84 7.60
N ALA A 152 -3.62 -6.68 6.33
CA ALA A 152 -2.78 -7.17 5.23
C ALA A 152 -1.41 -6.46 5.23
N ARG A 153 -1.39 -5.15 5.50
CA ARG A 153 -0.15 -4.35 5.62
C ARG A 153 0.69 -4.78 6.82
N THR A 154 0.09 -5.00 7.98
CA THR A 154 0.83 -5.45 9.18
C THR A 154 1.37 -6.86 9.01
N LYS A 155 0.57 -7.80 8.48
CA LYS A 155 1.00 -9.17 8.17
C LYS A 155 2.13 -9.19 7.13
N LYS A 156 2.09 -8.30 6.14
CA LYS A 156 3.17 -8.16 5.16
C LYS A 156 4.46 -7.68 5.81
N ARG A 157 4.38 -6.66 6.67
CA ARG A 157 5.54 -6.15 7.41
C ARG A 157 6.18 -7.24 8.29
N GLN A 158 5.36 -8.00 9.02
CA GLN A 158 5.85 -9.12 9.84
C GLN A 158 6.56 -10.19 8.99
N LYS A 159 5.98 -10.58 7.85
CA LYS A 159 6.62 -11.54 6.93
C LYS A 159 7.93 -11.00 6.36
N ASP A 160 7.99 -9.71 6.03
CA ASP A 160 9.20 -9.07 5.54
C ASP A 160 10.29 -9.06 6.63
N GLU A 161 9.92 -8.80 7.89
CA GLU A 161 10.81 -8.90 9.06
C GLU A 161 11.32 -10.33 9.29
N GLU A 162 10.43 -11.33 9.27
CA GLU A 162 10.78 -12.75 9.39
C GLU A 162 11.73 -13.19 8.25
N THR A 163 11.45 -12.75 7.03
CA THR A 163 12.27 -13.06 5.85
C THR A 163 13.65 -12.38 5.93
N ALA A 164 13.71 -11.14 6.41
CA ALA A 164 14.95 -10.39 6.55
C ALA A 164 15.89 -10.97 7.62
N PHE A 165 15.36 -11.46 8.73
CA PHE A 165 16.17 -12.07 9.80
C PHE A 165 16.63 -13.51 9.51
N GLY A 166 15.99 -14.20 8.56
CA GLY A 166 16.44 -15.50 8.04
C GLY A 166 16.70 -16.54 9.14
N THR A 167 17.91 -17.11 9.17
CA THR A 167 18.28 -18.17 10.15
C THR A 167 18.27 -17.71 11.62
N TYR A 168 18.23 -16.40 11.87
CA TYR A 168 18.24 -15.79 13.21
C TYR A 168 16.87 -15.26 13.65
N ALA A 169 15.81 -15.47 12.85
CA ALA A 169 14.48 -14.88 13.06
C ALA A 169 13.69 -15.42 14.27
N GLY A 170 14.16 -16.47 14.95
CA GLY A 170 13.38 -17.16 15.99
C GLY A 170 13.65 -16.73 17.45
N GLY A 171 14.64 -15.87 17.72
CA GLY A 171 15.15 -15.67 19.09
C GLY A 171 14.91 -14.29 19.71
N THR A 172 14.36 -13.32 18.96
CA THR A 172 14.45 -11.90 19.34
C THR A 172 13.46 -11.42 20.38
N GLU A 173 12.36 -12.13 20.64
CA GLU A 173 11.28 -11.60 21.49
C GLU A 173 11.26 -12.13 22.93
N LYS A 174 11.78 -13.34 23.19
CA LYS A 174 11.73 -13.96 24.54
C LYS A 174 13.05 -14.55 25.04
N GLY A 175 14.15 -14.36 24.32
CA GLY A 175 15.46 -14.84 24.75
C GLY A 175 15.58 -16.38 24.94
N GLY A 176 14.64 -17.15 24.40
CA GLY A 176 14.59 -18.61 24.56
C GLY A 176 15.49 -19.38 23.59
N GLN A 177 16.09 -18.73 22.59
CA GLN A 177 16.94 -19.40 21.59
C GLN A 177 18.22 -18.63 21.30
N LEU A 178 19.35 -19.28 21.54
CA LEU A 178 20.69 -18.82 21.21
C LEU A 178 21.14 -19.43 19.86
N THR A 179 21.34 -18.59 18.85
CA THR A 179 21.90 -19.02 17.55
C THR A 179 23.33 -18.51 17.37
N TYR A 180 24.31 -19.41 17.22
CA TYR A 180 25.73 -19.06 17.09
C TYR A 180 26.48 -19.95 16.10
N ARG A 181 27.68 -19.52 15.67
CA ARG A 181 28.51 -20.29 14.70
C ARG A 181 29.64 -21.06 15.38
N VAL A 182 29.81 -22.33 15.00
CA VAL A 182 30.89 -23.21 15.49
C VAL A 182 31.72 -23.72 14.31
N LYS A 183 33.05 -23.72 14.46
CA LYS A 183 33.95 -24.30 13.46
C LYS A 183 33.84 -25.83 13.49
N LYS A 184 33.55 -26.45 12.34
CA LYS A 184 33.50 -27.91 12.20
C LYS A 184 34.92 -28.47 12.27
N SER A 185 35.13 -29.49 13.09
CA SER A 185 36.37 -30.29 13.11
C SER A 185 36.39 -31.20 11.89
N GLY A 186 37.08 -30.78 10.83
CA GLY A 186 37.26 -31.59 9.62
C GLY A 186 38.30 -30.97 8.69
N ALA A 187 38.87 -31.81 7.80
CA ALA A 187 39.97 -31.44 6.90
C ALA A 187 39.70 -30.21 6.01
N TYR A 188 38.42 -29.85 5.81
CA TYR A 188 37.98 -28.72 4.98
C TYR A 188 37.38 -27.53 5.77
N GLY A 189 37.49 -27.51 7.11
CA GLY A 189 37.42 -26.28 7.91
C GLY A 189 36.19 -25.36 7.77
N GLY A 190 34.97 -25.90 7.66
CA GLY A 190 33.74 -25.09 7.55
C GLY A 190 33.15 -24.59 8.88
N TYR A 191 32.09 -23.79 8.81
CA TYR A 191 31.31 -23.32 9.98
C TYR A 191 29.88 -23.90 9.95
N ALA A 192 29.38 -24.32 11.11
CA ALA A 192 27.98 -24.71 11.34
C ALA A 192 27.25 -23.61 12.10
N ILE A 193 25.97 -23.38 11.80
CA ILE A 193 25.07 -22.57 12.63
C ILE A 193 24.38 -23.53 13.60
N VAL A 194 24.56 -23.30 14.90
CA VAL A 194 23.96 -24.08 15.98
C VAL A 194 22.85 -23.23 16.60
N LYS A 195 21.69 -23.83 16.81
CA LYS A 195 20.57 -23.26 17.58
C LYS A 195 20.47 -24.04 18.88
N GLU A 196 20.57 -23.34 20.00
CA GLU A 196 20.48 -23.89 21.35
C GLU A 196 19.32 -23.21 22.06
N ASP A 197 18.38 -24.00 22.59
CA ASP A 197 17.30 -23.44 23.41
C ASP A 197 17.90 -23.04 24.77
N ALA A 198 17.66 -21.80 25.19
CA ALA A 198 18.06 -21.33 26.51
C ALA A 198 17.12 -21.97 27.56
N SER A 199 17.72 -22.58 28.59
CA SER A 199 16.96 -23.24 29.67
C SER A 199 16.12 -22.27 30.52
N GLU A 200 16.43 -20.97 30.45
CA GLU A 200 15.79 -19.89 31.19
C GLU A 200 15.56 -18.70 30.25
N GLU A 201 14.49 -17.94 30.47
CA GLU A 201 14.26 -16.67 29.77
C GLU A 201 15.35 -15.67 30.17
N ARG A 202 16.38 -15.52 29.33
CA ARG A 202 17.49 -14.60 29.55
C ARG A 202 17.28 -13.29 28.81
N SER A 203 17.87 -12.22 29.34
CA SER A 203 17.87 -10.95 28.66
C SER A 203 18.65 -11.04 27.34
N ARG A 204 18.36 -10.14 26.41
CA ARG A 204 19.07 -10.08 25.12
C ARG A 204 20.58 -9.85 25.31
N GLU A 205 20.96 -9.09 26.34
CA GLU A 205 22.35 -8.80 26.68
C GLU A 205 23.07 -10.07 27.16
N ASP A 206 22.44 -10.85 28.05
CA ASP A 206 22.99 -12.12 28.52
C ASP A 206 23.23 -13.12 27.38
N LEU A 207 22.31 -13.19 26.42
CA LEU A 207 22.47 -14.04 25.23
C LEU A 207 23.65 -13.60 24.35
N LEU A 208 23.87 -12.29 24.23
CA LEU A 208 25.02 -11.75 23.50
C LEU A 208 26.34 -12.08 24.21
N ASP A 209 26.38 -11.97 25.53
CA ASP A 209 27.55 -12.34 26.33
C ASP A 209 27.91 -13.83 26.22
N ILE A 210 26.89 -14.69 26.21
CA ILE A 210 27.09 -16.13 25.99
C ILE A 210 27.62 -16.38 24.57
N ARG A 211 27.12 -15.64 23.58
CA ARG A 211 27.54 -15.75 22.17
C ARG A 211 28.98 -15.27 21.96
N ALA A 212 29.40 -14.18 22.63
CA ALA A 212 30.76 -13.65 22.59
C ALA A 212 31.80 -14.64 23.13
N LYS A 213 31.41 -15.50 24.07
CA LYS A 213 32.30 -16.56 24.59
C LYS A 213 32.54 -17.70 23.60
N LYS A 214 31.77 -17.82 22.51
CA LYS A 214 31.92 -18.90 21.51
C LYS A 214 32.97 -18.52 20.46
N LYS A 215 34.17 -19.10 20.59
CA LYS A 215 35.29 -18.94 19.64
C LYS A 215 34.88 -19.45 18.24
N GLY A 216 34.55 -18.53 17.33
CA GLY A 216 34.17 -18.86 15.95
C GLY A 216 32.92 -18.14 15.44
N ASP A 217 32.23 -17.36 16.29
CA ASP A 217 31.16 -16.51 15.82
C ASP A 217 31.69 -15.21 15.21
N ARG A 218 31.29 -14.92 13.97
CA ARG A 218 31.73 -13.73 13.23
C ARG A 218 31.17 -12.44 13.83
N HIS A 219 30.02 -12.52 14.49
CA HIS A 219 29.30 -11.34 14.98
C HIS A 219 29.69 -10.92 16.39
N CYS A 220 30.60 -11.68 17.04
CA CYS A 220 31.03 -11.43 18.41
C CYS A 220 32.56 -11.60 18.57
N MET A 221 33.33 -11.23 17.54
CA MET A 221 34.79 -11.14 17.61
C MET A 221 35.23 -9.86 18.33
#